data_AF-A0A8D8FL65-F1
#
_entry.id   AF-A0A8D8FL65-F1
#
_cell.length_a   1.000
_cell.length_b   1.000
_cell.length_c   1.000
_cell.angle_alpha   90.00
_cell.angle_beta   90.00
_cell.angle_gamma   90.00
#
_symmetry.space_group_name_H-M   'P 1'
#
loop_
_entity.id
_entity.type
_entity.pdbx_description
1 polymer ?
#
loop_
_entity_poly.entity_id
_entity_poly.type
_entity_poly.pdbx_seq_one_letter_code
_entity_poly.pdbx_strand_id
1 'polypeptide(L)'
;MTESSSESGTPPKAKAEERMRNYLDHFKNLLDPAQRHLTDMTKPYNRAFPFPKDVHVNPADLKKLVLNSERIRNVLEKESGGDPRKKAELVRTVKAILDEIGLDESLAVIRVLGTILNYIIRRILSGMYVNETKLEQLKSQFGDRTVLYLPSHRSYGDFILMSYVSFCYNIAIPGIAAGMDFHSMAFMGSILRQTGAFYMRRSFGNDQLYWAVFKEYMRQLVRAYDNGVEFFIEGTRSRSNKALSPKIGLLSMALEPLFMGEVPDVLVVPVSVSYDRPLEEQLFVYELLGVPKPKESTKGLLKAMSILKENYGSIYFEFGDPISVREYFGDELNRFQHSMSPAHVQSLTKSDLTLLHNLAFDVVHLQQEKIVLTTFHLISVYYNYRKYLGQSITLPELIEGLRVLVDVFQHLGAVTTIQKTGHHEADRNLIRTSIEEALKTHANILQLNSDAVLVIAKSHHDFSQVDKRKLKGHNLSDVVMRLSVPIFTLQLYCNPCLHWLAQPALVLLAAKNLSNSCEDINLHALRQAVLELRNLFATEFVFHGRREEREFGQSLDHLVHFGVMERGTAVEDASPVVRLVPDKADQQQQQQQQQVYLSAVGPFL
;
A
#
# COMPACT_ATOMS: atom_id res chain seq x y z
N MET A 1 10.98 42.12 -29.81
CA MET A 1 12.38 41.98 -30.25
C MET A 1 13.07 41.15 -29.19
N THR A 2 13.13 39.83 -29.43
CA THR A 2 14.37 39.04 -29.70
C THR A 2 15.12 38.78 -28.38
N GLU A 3 15.28 37.56 -27.87
CA GLU A 3 15.69 36.35 -28.58
C GLU A 3 15.25 35.07 -27.85
N SER A 4 14.85 34.10 -28.67
CA SER A 4 14.58 32.70 -28.35
C SER A 4 15.89 31.90 -28.33
N SER A 5 16.21 31.27 -27.21
CA SER A 5 17.14 30.13 -27.19
C SER A 5 16.33 28.83 -27.26
N SER A 6 16.43 28.16 -28.40
CA SER A 6 15.86 26.85 -28.68
C SER A 6 16.56 25.77 -27.84
N GLU A 7 15.95 25.36 -26.73
CA GLU A 7 16.21 24.03 -26.17
C GLU A 7 15.45 23.01 -27.00
N SER A 8 16.19 22.14 -27.69
CA SER A 8 15.67 20.96 -28.35
C SER A 8 15.07 20.02 -27.29
N GLY A 9 13.79 20.23 -26.98
CA GLY A 9 13.04 19.45 -26.03
C GLY A 9 12.68 18.08 -26.59
N THR A 10 13.29 17.02 -26.06
CA THR A 10 12.70 15.68 -26.09
C THR A 10 11.26 15.76 -25.55
N PRO A 11 10.26 15.17 -26.23
CA PRO A 11 8.86 15.32 -25.84
C PRO A 11 8.64 14.85 -24.39
N PRO A 12 7.67 15.45 -23.66
CA PRO A 12 7.41 15.14 -22.24
C PRO A 12 7.23 13.64 -21.96
N LYS A 13 6.69 12.90 -22.94
CA LYS A 13 6.49 11.46 -22.90
C LYS A 13 7.81 10.67 -22.95
N ALA A 14 8.77 11.08 -23.79
CA ALA A 14 10.09 10.44 -23.87
C ALA A 14 10.89 10.61 -22.57
N LYS A 15 10.82 11.79 -21.93
CA LYS A 15 11.41 12.01 -20.59
C LYS A 15 10.74 11.18 -19.51
N ALA A 16 9.43 10.93 -19.59
CA ALA A 16 8.71 10.06 -18.65
C ALA A 16 9.08 8.59 -18.84
N GLU A 17 9.20 8.12 -20.09
CA GLU A 17 9.60 6.75 -20.45
C GLU A 17 11.07 6.47 -20.13
N GLU A 18 11.97 7.45 -20.29
CA GLU A 18 13.37 7.35 -19.86
C GLU A 18 13.50 7.37 -18.32
N ARG A 19 12.71 8.21 -17.63
CA ARG A 19 12.62 8.20 -16.16
C ARG A 19 12.12 6.87 -15.60
N MET A 20 11.21 6.18 -16.29
CA MET A 20 10.72 4.86 -15.88
C MET A 20 11.78 3.76 -16.11
N ARG A 21 12.55 3.85 -17.20
CA ARG A 21 13.61 2.88 -17.53
C ARG A 21 14.73 2.80 -16.50
N ASN A 22 15.06 3.91 -15.83
CA ASN A 22 16.10 3.96 -14.79
C ASN A 22 15.50 4.10 -13.37
N TYR A 23 14.20 3.81 -13.20
CA TYR A 23 13.52 4.10 -11.94
C TYR A 23 14.08 3.30 -10.74
N LEU A 24 14.46 2.04 -10.96
CA LEU A 24 15.08 1.20 -9.93
C LEU A 24 16.49 1.65 -9.53
N ASP A 25 17.18 2.49 -10.30
CA ASP A 25 18.49 3.03 -9.92
C ASP A 25 18.40 3.93 -8.68
N HIS A 26 17.22 4.48 -8.40
CA HIS A 26 16.95 5.23 -7.18
C HIS A 26 16.83 4.33 -5.94
N PHE A 27 16.71 3.02 -6.12
CA PHE A 27 16.59 2.06 -5.04
C PHE A 27 17.95 1.57 -4.58
N LYS A 28 18.11 1.56 -3.27
CA LYS A 28 19.32 1.10 -2.59
C LYS A 28 19.03 -0.16 -1.81
N ASN A 29 19.82 -1.20 -2.05
CA ASN A 29 19.72 -2.45 -1.31
C ASN A 29 20.42 -2.32 0.05
N LEU A 30 19.66 -2.27 1.14
CA LEU A 30 20.19 -2.21 2.50
C LEU A 30 20.97 -3.46 2.92
N LEU A 31 20.82 -4.57 2.18
CA LEU A 31 21.55 -5.82 2.48
C LEU A 31 22.94 -5.87 1.84
N ASP A 32 23.21 -5.00 0.87
CA ASP A 32 24.52 -4.86 0.24
C ASP A 32 25.59 -4.56 1.32
N PRO A 33 26.69 -5.33 1.37
CA PRO A 33 27.81 -5.07 2.27
C PRO A 33 28.33 -3.63 2.25
N ALA A 34 28.28 -2.93 1.11
CA ALA A 34 28.66 -1.52 1.00
C ALA A 34 27.78 -0.59 1.86
N GLN A 35 26.53 -1.00 2.13
CA GLN A 35 25.54 -0.24 2.90
C GLN A 35 25.49 -0.64 4.37
N ARG A 36 26.47 -1.41 4.87
CA ARG A 36 26.54 -1.83 6.27
C ARG A 36 26.56 -0.66 7.26
N HIS A 37 27.09 0.48 6.86
CA HIS A 37 27.09 1.70 7.68
C HIS A 37 25.68 2.25 7.96
N LEU A 38 24.71 2.03 7.06
CA LEU A 38 23.31 2.41 7.28
C LEU A 38 22.63 1.45 8.26
N THR A 39 22.92 0.16 8.14
CA THR A 39 22.26 -0.91 8.91
C THR A 39 22.92 -1.21 10.26
N ASP A 40 24.07 -0.59 10.56
CA ASP A 40 24.75 -0.72 11.85
C ASP A 40 23.93 -0.09 12.98
N MET A 41 23.38 -0.94 13.86
CA MET A 41 22.59 -0.50 15.01
C MET A 41 23.41 0.23 16.08
N THR A 42 24.75 0.12 16.04
CA THR A 42 25.63 0.80 16.99
C THR A 42 26.01 2.22 16.58
N LYS A 43 25.69 2.61 15.33
CA LYS A 43 26.01 3.94 14.80
C LYS A 43 25.39 5.08 15.66
N PRO A 44 25.98 6.29 15.63
CA PRO A 44 25.35 7.48 16.20
C PRO A 44 23.99 7.72 15.55
N TYR A 45 22.94 7.82 16.37
CA TYR A 45 21.57 7.99 15.90
C TYR A 45 21.19 9.48 15.88
N ASN A 46 21.80 10.22 14.96
CA ASN A 46 21.57 11.65 14.76
C ASN A 46 20.26 11.85 14.00
N ARG A 47 19.14 11.73 14.71
CA ARG A 47 17.79 11.76 14.17
C ARG A 47 17.47 13.09 13.47
N ALA A 48 17.04 13.01 12.22
CA ALA A 48 16.27 14.03 11.55
C ALA A 48 14.83 13.96 12.05
N PHE A 49 14.37 15.04 12.67
CA PHE A 49 12.99 15.17 13.14
C PHE A 49 12.14 15.86 12.07
N PRO A 50 10.98 15.31 11.71
CA PRO A 50 10.02 15.97 10.82
C PRO A 50 9.65 17.39 11.26
N PHE A 51 9.37 17.57 12.56
CA PHE A 51 8.99 18.86 13.11
C PHE A 51 9.74 19.14 14.43
N PRO A 52 11.02 19.56 14.37
CA PRO A 52 11.77 19.91 15.57
C PRO A 52 11.05 21.03 16.34
N LYS A 53 10.85 20.82 17.65
CA LYS A 53 10.29 21.81 18.57
C LYS A 53 11.38 22.39 19.44
N ASP A 54 11.15 23.61 19.94
CA ASP A 54 12.06 24.27 20.89
C ASP A 54 12.24 23.43 22.17
N VAL A 55 11.17 22.75 22.58
CA VAL A 55 11.17 21.84 23.74
C VAL A 55 10.78 20.45 23.26
N HIS A 56 11.72 19.52 23.34
CA HIS A 56 11.46 18.12 23.02
C HIS A 56 10.45 17.52 24.00
N VAL A 57 9.38 16.93 23.46
CA VAL A 57 8.33 16.28 24.25
C VAL A 57 8.56 14.77 24.29
N ASN A 58 8.96 14.27 25.46
CA ASN A 58 9.09 12.84 25.69
C ASN A 58 7.71 12.18 25.95
N PRO A 59 7.63 10.83 25.97
CA PRO A 59 6.36 10.14 26.13
C PRO A 59 5.61 10.44 27.45
N ALA A 60 6.33 10.71 28.54
CA ALA A 60 5.71 11.09 29.81
C ALA A 60 5.13 12.51 29.77
N ASP A 61 5.78 13.44 29.07
CA ASP A 61 5.30 14.80 28.89
C ASP A 61 4.08 14.85 27.97
N LEU A 62 4.03 14.02 26.92
CA LEU A 62 2.82 13.79 26.11
C LEU A 62 1.60 13.44 26.98
N LYS A 63 1.74 12.50 27.92
CA LYS A 63 0.66 12.12 28.85
C LYS A 63 0.24 13.29 29.73
N LYS A 64 1.19 14.11 30.20
CA LYS A 64 0.89 15.32 31.00
C LYS A 64 0.17 16.38 30.18
N LEU A 65 0.55 16.58 28.92
CA LEU A 65 -0.11 17.52 28.01
C LEU A 65 -1.59 17.15 27.82
N VAL A 66 -1.89 15.87 27.58
CA VAL A 66 -3.26 15.39 27.45
C VAL A 66 -4.06 15.61 28.74
N LEU A 67 -3.51 15.19 29.89
CA LEU A 67 -4.18 15.32 31.18
C LEU A 67 -4.47 16.79 31.56
N ASN A 68 -3.59 17.70 31.15
CA ASN A 68 -3.72 19.14 31.42
C ASN A 68 -4.47 19.91 30.34
N SER A 69 -4.88 19.25 29.24
CA SER A 69 -5.64 19.90 28.17
C SER A 69 -6.99 20.40 28.67
N GLU A 70 -7.42 21.53 28.11
CA GLU A 70 -8.73 22.12 28.42
C GLU A 70 -9.88 21.16 28.05
N ARG A 71 -9.74 20.43 26.94
CA ARG A 71 -10.72 19.41 26.50
C ARG A 71 -10.94 18.34 27.57
N ILE A 72 -9.86 17.75 28.09
CA ILE A 72 -9.97 16.70 29.11
C ILE A 72 -10.45 17.27 30.44
N ARG A 73 -9.99 18.46 30.84
CA ARG A 73 -10.49 19.14 32.04
C ARG A 73 -12.00 19.37 31.97
N ASN A 74 -12.52 19.83 30.83
CA ASN A 74 -13.95 20.07 30.66
C ASN A 74 -14.77 18.77 30.66
N VAL A 75 -14.26 17.69 30.06
CA VAL A 75 -14.88 16.36 30.16
C VAL A 75 -14.93 15.90 31.62
N LEU A 76 -13.84 16.06 32.37
CA LEU A 76 -13.78 15.70 33.79
C LEU A 76 -14.76 16.51 34.64
N GLU A 77 -14.86 17.83 34.44
CA GLU A 77 -15.84 18.67 35.14
C GLU A 77 -17.28 18.24 34.83
N LYS A 78 -17.60 18.06 33.55
CA LYS A 78 -18.94 17.67 33.09
C LYS A 78 -19.37 16.32 33.67
N GLU A 79 -18.51 15.31 33.59
CA GLU A 79 -18.81 13.95 34.05
C GLU A 79 -18.78 13.83 35.58
N SER A 80 -17.99 14.65 36.28
CA SER A 80 -17.95 14.65 37.75
C SER A 80 -19.16 15.34 38.39
N GLY A 81 -19.85 16.23 37.67
CA GLY A 81 -20.96 17.02 38.20
C GLY A 81 -20.55 17.90 39.39
N GLY A 82 -19.27 18.28 39.48
CA GLY A 82 -18.72 19.07 40.59
C GLY A 82 -18.35 18.27 41.84
N ASP A 83 -18.53 16.94 41.87
CA ASP A 83 -18.13 16.09 42.99
C ASP A 83 -16.60 15.84 42.98
N PRO A 84 -15.85 16.33 44.00
CA PRO A 84 -14.40 16.17 44.06
C PRO A 84 -13.93 14.71 44.09
N ARG A 85 -14.71 13.80 44.69
CA ARG A 85 -14.35 12.38 44.77
C ARG A 85 -14.46 11.70 43.42
N LYS A 86 -15.58 11.94 42.72
CA LYS A 86 -15.78 11.44 41.35
C LYS A 86 -14.75 12.01 40.39
N LYS A 87 -14.43 13.31 40.51
CA LYS A 87 -13.37 13.93 39.70
C LYS A 87 -12.02 13.26 39.93
N ALA A 88 -11.64 12.97 41.17
CA ALA A 88 -10.39 12.29 41.48
C ALA A 88 -10.36 10.85 40.92
N GLU A 89 -11.48 10.14 40.95
CA GLU A 89 -11.63 8.81 40.33
C GLU A 89 -11.49 8.89 38.81
N LEU A 90 -12.20 9.79 38.15
CA LEU A 90 -12.10 10.00 36.70
C LEU A 90 -10.67 10.37 36.26
N VAL A 91 -9.96 11.21 37.03
CA VAL A 91 -8.54 11.51 36.77
C VAL A 91 -7.67 10.25 36.84
N ARG A 92 -7.92 9.34 37.79
CA ARG A 92 -7.21 8.05 37.85
C ARG A 92 -7.54 7.19 36.64
N THR A 93 -8.81 7.17 36.21
CA THR A 93 -9.25 6.46 35.00
C THR A 93 -8.58 7.02 33.75
N VAL A 94 -8.50 8.34 33.59
CA VAL A 94 -7.78 8.99 32.48
C VAL A 94 -6.31 8.61 32.48
N LYS A 95 -5.64 8.60 33.64
CA LYS A 95 -4.25 8.15 33.75
C LYS A 95 -4.09 6.68 33.34
N ALA A 96 -4.98 5.80 33.78
CA ALA A 96 -4.97 4.40 33.39
C ALA A 96 -5.17 4.22 31.87
N ILE A 97 -6.07 5.00 31.25
CA ILE A 97 -6.25 5.03 29.79
C ILE A 97 -4.97 5.53 29.12
N LEU A 98 -4.34 6.59 29.62
CA LEU A 98 -3.09 7.12 29.09
C LEU A 98 -1.94 6.10 29.16
N ASP A 99 -1.88 5.31 30.22
CA ASP A 99 -0.92 4.22 30.37
C ASP A 99 -1.23 3.04 29.45
N GLU A 100 -2.51 2.76 29.19
CA GLU A 100 -2.94 1.77 28.19
C GLU A 100 -2.56 2.22 26.77
N ILE A 101 -2.82 3.46 26.39
CA ILE A 101 -2.63 3.91 25.00
C ILE A 101 -1.20 4.34 24.71
N GLY A 102 -0.53 5.05 25.62
CA GLY A 102 0.59 5.92 25.27
C GLY A 102 1.89 5.21 24.96
N LEU A 103 2.57 5.62 23.88
CA LEU A 103 3.87 5.06 23.50
C LEU A 103 4.95 5.24 24.57
N ASP A 104 6.08 4.58 24.38
CA ASP A 104 7.32 4.75 25.12
C ASP A 104 8.52 4.74 24.16
N GLU A 105 9.71 5.11 24.60
CA GLU A 105 10.89 5.14 23.74
C GLU A 105 12.13 4.61 24.46
N SER A 106 12.74 3.55 23.93
CA SER A 106 14.01 3.02 24.43
C SER A 106 14.96 2.72 23.28
N LEU A 107 15.98 3.57 23.13
CA LEU A 107 17.03 3.36 22.13
C LEU A 107 17.77 2.03 22.33
N ALA A 108 17.96 1.60 23.58
CA ALA A 108 18.57 0.30 23.87
C ALA A 108 17.75 -0.85 23.27
N VAL A 109 16.43 -0.82 23.45
CA VAL A 109 15.52 -1.83 22.90
C VAL A 109 15.48 -1.76 21.38
N ILE A 110 15.37 -0.56 20.80
CA ILE A 110 15.43 -0.35 19.35
C ILE A 110 16.71 -0.95 18.76
N ARG A 111 17.87 -0.72 19.38
CA ARG A 111 19.16 -1.27 18.92
C ARG A 111 19.25 -2.78 19.01
N VAL A 112 18.78 -3.37 20.12
CA VAL A 112 18.75 -4.84 20.29
C VAL A 112 17.83 -5.47 19.24
N LEU A 113 16.61 -4.97 19.10
CA LEU A 113 15.65 -5.50 18.12
C LEU A 113 16.15 -5.32 16.69
N GLY A 114 16.70 -4.15 16.35
CA GLY A 114 17.25 -3.93 15.02
C GLY A 114 18.47 -4.81 14.71
N THR A 115 19.23 -5.23 15.74
CA THR A 115 20.34 -6.17 15.57
C THR A 115 19.83 -7.58 15.28
N ILE A 116 18.79 -8.01 16.00
CA ILE A 116 18.08 -9.27 15.73
C ILE A 116 17.44 -9.23 14.34
N LEU A 117 16.81 -8.12 13.99
CA LEU A 117 16.16 -7.94 12.70
C LEU A 117 17.17 -7.98 11.55
N ASN A 118 18.34 -7.35 11.70
CA ASN A 118 19.46 -7.47 10.76
C ASN A 118 19.83 -8.93 10.48
N TYR A 119 19.95 -9.74 11.53
CA TYR A 119 20.24 -11.17 11.39
C TYR A 119 19.13 -11.91 10.65
N ILE A 120 17.86 -11.66 11.01
CA ILE A 120 16.69 -12.29 10.39
C ILE A 120 16.61 -11.91 8.91
N ILE A 121 16.62 -10.61 8.60
CA ILE A 121 16.48 -10.09 7.25
C ILE A 121 17.57 -10.65 6.33
N ARG A 122 18.84 -10.61 6.75
CA ARG A 122 19.96 -11.17 5.95
C ARG A 122 19.86 -12.67 5.74
N ARG A 123 19.11 -13.38 6.59
CA ARG A 123 18.93 -14.83 6.50
C ARG A 123 17.81 -15.23 5.54
N ILE A 124 16.74 -14.42 5.45
CA ILE A 124 15.49 -14.78 4.77
C ILE A 124 15.22 -13.99 3.49
N LEU A 125 15.80 -12.79 3.34
CA LEU A 125 15.62 -11.95 2.17
C LEU A 125 16.83 -12.01 1.24
N SER A 126 16.55 -11.92 -0.05
CA SER A 126 17.54 -11.73 -1.11
C SER A 126 17.90 -10.24 -1.27
N GLY A 127 16.98 -9.33 -0.96
CA GLY A 127 17.21 -7.89 -1.04
C GLY A 127 16.20 -7.07 -0.23
N MET A 128 16.62 -5.89 0.22
CA MET A 128 15.73 -4.90 0.84
C MET A 128 16.02 -3.55 0.22
N TYR A 129 15.21 -3.19 -0.77
CA TYR A 129 15.38 -2.03 -1.62
C TYR A 129 14.57 -0.87 -1.07
N VAL A 130 15.22 0.28 -0.87
CA VAL A 130 14.57 1.52 -0.45
C VAL A 130 14.85 2.59 -1.49
N ASN A 131 13.82 3.29 -1.98
CA ASN A 131 14.03 4.45 -2.84
C ASN A 131 14.70 5.59 -2.05
N GLU A 132 16.02 5.61 -2.05
CA GLU A 132 16.84 6.56 -1.27
C GLU A 132 16.62 7.99 -1.79
N THR A 133 16.45 8.16 -3.10
CA THR A 133 16.22 9.48 -3.71
C THR A 133 14.94 10.12 -3.17
N LYS A 134 13.84 9.37 -3.12
CA LYS A 134 12.57 9.87 -2.56
C LYS A 134 12.64 10.10 -1.06
N LEU A 135 13.34 9.22 -0.34
CA LEU A 135 13.50 9.36 1.10
C LEU A 135 14.33 10.59 1.49
N GLU A 136 15.42 10.88 0.77
CA GLU A 136 16.21 12.09 1.00
C GLU A 136 15.46 13.37 0.56
N GLN A 137 14.68 13.31 -0.52
CA GLN A 137 13.75 14.39 -0.88
C GLN A 137 12.75 14.68 0.25
N LEU A 138 12.17 13.65 0.86
CA LEU A 138 11.30 13.80 2.02
C LEU A 138 12.02 14.45 3.20
N LYS A 139 13.23 13.97 3.54
CA LYS A 139 14.05 14.55 4.62
C LYS A 139 14.36 16.01 4.40
N SER A 140 14.57 16.45 3.16
CA SER A 140 14.81 17.86 2.83
C SER A 140 13.62 18.78 3.09
N GLN A 141 12.42 18.21 3.24
CA GLN A 141 11.19 18.93 3.57
C GLN A 141 10.87 18.92 5.07
N PHE A 142 11.72 18.32 5.90
CA PHE A 142 11.57 18.38 7.36
C PHE A 142 11.93 19.78 7.89
N GLY A 143 11.30 20.17 8.99
CA GLY A 143 11.65 21.39 9.72
C GLY A 143 10.45 22.10 10.34
N ASP A 144 9.35 22.26 9.60
CA ASP A 144 8.24 23.13 10.00
C ASP A 144 6.86 22.45 10.04
N ARG A 145 6.79 21.15 9.72
CA ARG A 145 5.52 20.42 9.54
C ARG A 145 5.56 19.04 10.17
N THR A 146 4.47 18.65 10.83
CA THR A 146 4.27 17.26 11.26
C THR A 146 4.13 16.37 10.03
N VAL A 147 4.77 15.20 10.06
CA VAL A 147 4.65 14.19 9.01
C VAL A 147 3.77 13.04 9.48
N LEU A 148 2.81 12.67 8.65
CA LEU A 148 2.00 11.45 8.76
C LEU A 148 2.48 10.43 7.73
N TYR A 149 3.12 9.36 8.18
CA TYR A 149 3.53 8.23 7.34
C TYR A 149 2.36 7.27 7.18
N LEU A 150 1.89 7.11 5.95
CA LEU A 150 0.76 6.24 5.62
C LEU A 150 1.24 5.10 4.74
N PRO A 151 1.81 4.02 5.31
CA PRO A 151 2.18 2.83 4.55
C PRO A 151 0.97 2.00 4.11
N SER A 152 1.13 1.28 3.00
CA SER A 152 0.23 0.18 2.60
C SER A 152 0.33 -0.98 3.58
N HIS A 153 -0.77 -1.69 3.85
CA HIS A 153 -0.77 -2.77 4.86
C HIS A 153 -0.90 -4.17 4.24
N ARG A 154 0.22 -4.88 4.10
CA ARG A 154 0.34 -6.20 3.44
C ARG A 154 0.92 -7.28 4.37
N SER A 155 1.71 -6.93 5.37
CA SER A 155 2.35 -7.87 6.30
C SER A 155 2.26 -7.41 7.76
N TYR A 156 2.43 -8.32 8.74
CA TYR A 156 2.73 -7.89 10.12
C TYR A 156 4.10 -7.20 10.20
N GLY A 157 4.99 -7.43 9.24
CA GLY A 157 6.30 -6.82 9.18
C GLY A 157 6.29 -5.33 8.83
N ASP A 158 5.22 -4.80 8.22
CA ASP A 158 5.23 -3.45 7.62
C ASP A 158 5.70 -2.37 8.60
N PHE A 159 5.09 -2.27 9.79
CA PHE A 159 5.45 -1.23 10.77
C PHE A 159 6.85 -1.43 11.38
N ILE A 160 7.28 -2.69 11.53
CA ILE A 160 8.62 -3.02 12.04
C ILE A 160 9.67 -2.60 11.00
N LEU A 161 9.42 -2.91 9.73
CA LEU A 161 10.32 -2.58 8.64
C LEU A 161 10.36 -1.07 8.36
N MET A 162 9.22 -0.36 8.47
CA MET A 162 9.18 1.11 8.41
C MET A 162 10.03 1.75 9.52
N SER A 163 9.93 1.24 10.76
CA SER A 163 10.79 1.67 11.87
C SER A 163 12.27 1.39 11.60
N TYR A 164 12.57 0.22 11.03
CA TYR A 164 13.93 -0.18 10.67
C TYR A 164 14.52 0.71 9.57
N VAL A 165 13.76 1.01 8.51
CA VAL A 165 14.16 1.94 7.45
C VAL A 165 14.39 3.33 8.02
N SER A 166 13.49 3.82 8.89
CA SER A 166 13.66 5.11 9.56
C SER A 166 14.98 5.18 10.33
N PHE A 167 15.30 4.15 11.13
CA PHE A 167 16.59 4.06 11.82
C PHE A 167 17.78 4.01 10.84
N CYS A 168 17.69 3.23 9.76
CA CYS A 168 18.76 3.10 8.76
C CYS A 168 19.12 4.45 8.12
N TYR A 169 18.14 5.32 7.92
CA TYR A 169 18.33 6.64 7.30
C TYR A 169 18.41 7.81 8.29
N ASN A 170 18.57 7.52 9.59
CA ASN A 170 18.60 8.51 10.67
C ASN A 170 17.35 9.40 10.71
N ILE A 171 16.18 8.85 10.39
CA ILE A 171 14.89 9.52 10.57
C ILE A 171 14.34 9.11 11.95
N ALA A 172 13.80 10.06 12.70
CA ALA A 172 13.13 9.74 13.96
C ALA A 172 12.00 8.72 13.73
N ILE A 173 11.97 7.66 14.53
CA ILE A 173 10.91 6.63 14.42
C ILE A 173 9.58 7.28 14.83
N PRO A 174 8.55 7.23 13.96
CA PRO A 174 7.27 7.87 14.23
C PRO A 174 6.52 7.16 15.37
N GLY A 175 5.52 7.83 15.93
CA GLY A 175 4.56 7.18 16.82
C GLY A 175 3.64 6.27 16.00
N ILE A 176 3.60 4.97 16.29
CA ILE A 176 2.94 3.97 15.44
C ILE A 176 1.59 3.58 16.03
N ALA A 177 0.50 3.79 15.28
CA ALA A 177 -0.82 3.33 15.70
C ALA A 177 -0.93 1.79 15.59
N ALA A 178 -1.11 1.12 16.71
CA ALA A 178 -1.24 -0.32 16.79
C ALA A 178 -2.59 -0.76 17.38
N GLY A 179 -3.10 -1.92 16.97
CA GLY A 179 -4.31 -2.50 17.57
C GLY A 179 -4.05 -3.12 18.95
N MET A 180 -5.03 -3.04 19.86
CA MET A 180 -4.94 -3.66 21.20
C MET A 180 -4.66 -5.17 21.23
N ASP A 181 -4.86 -5.89 20.12
CA ASP A 181 -4.55 -7.31 20.04
C ASP A 181 -3.05 -7.56 20.33
N PHE A 182 -2.16 -6.68 19.87
CA PHE A 182 -0.71 -6.76 20.16
C PHE A 182 -0.36 -6.43 21.61
N HIS A 183 -1.07 -5.50 22.23
CA HIS A 183 -0.90 -5.16 23.64
C HIS A 183 -1.16 -6.39 24.54
N SER A 184 -2.13 -7.22 24.17
CA SER A 184 -2.53 -8.39 24.95
C SER A 184 -1.51 -9.55 24.91
N MET A 185 -0.48 -9.47 24.06
CA MET A 185 0.60 -10.47 24.04
C MET A 185 1.63 -10.18 25.13
N ALA A 186 1.81 -11.16 26.02
CA ALA A 186 2.83 -11.09 27.06
C ALA A 186 4.21 -10.73 26.46
N PHE A 187 4.91 -9.79 27.10
CA PHE A 187 6.23 -9.25 26.73
C PHE A 187 6.26 -8.41 25.43
N MET A 188 5.59 -8.85 24.35
CA MET A 188 5.62 -8.17 23.05
C MET A 188 4.95 -6.79 23.08
N GLY A 189 3.85 -6.63 23.82
CA GLY A 189 3.18 -5.33 23.95
C GLY A 189 4.08 -4.26 24.59
N SER A 190 4.88 -4.63 25.58
CA SER A 190 5.83 -3.69 26.21
C SER A 190 6.99 -3.32 25.28
N ILE A 191 7.54 -4.32 24.57
CA ILE A 191 8.62 -4.12 23.61
C ILE A 191 8.20 -3.19 22.48
N LEU A 192 7.04 -3.45 21.87
CA LEU A 192 6.52 -2.61 20.79
C LEU A 192 6.20 -1.20 21.27
N ARG A 193 5.71 -1.05 22.51
CA ARG A 193 5.52 0.26 23.12
C ARG A 193 6.82 1.04 23.18
N GLN A 194 7.92 0.40 23.58
CA GLN A 194 9.27 0.98 23.67
C GLN A 194 9.92 1.30 22.31
N THR A 195 9.33 0.85 21.20
CA THR A 195 9.71 1.24 19.84
C THR A 195 8.80 2.33 19.27
N GLY A 196 7.96 2.98 20.09
CA GLY A 196 7.07 4.06 19.64
C GLY A 196 5.63 3.64 19.35
N ALA A 197 5.22 2.39 19.59
CA ALA A 197 3.84 1.97 19.36
C ALA A 197 2.88 2.52 20.43
N PHE A 198 1.77 3.11 19.98
CA PHE A 198 0.63 3.47 20.84
C PHE A 198 -0.61 2.65 20.43
N TYR A 199 -1.47 2.34 21.39
CA TYR A 199 -2.52 1.33 21.18
C TYR A 199 -3.93 1.92 21.08
N MET A 200 -4.69 1.42 20.10
CA MET A 200 -6.10 1.75 19.90
C MET A 200 -7.02 0.53 20.05
N ARG A 201 -8.14 0.71 20.75
CA ARG A 201 -9.23 -0.27 20.84
C ARG A 201 -9.96 -0.39 19.50
N ARG A 202 -10.45 -1.59 19.17
CA ARG A 202 -11.14 -1.87 17.89
C ARG A 202 -12.60 -1.41 17.85
N SER A 203 -13.27 -1.26 19.00
CA SER A 203 -14.69 -0.90 19.10
C SER A 203 -14.89 0.58 19.44
N PHE A 204 -15.47 1.32 18.50
CA PHE A 204 -16.03 2.64 18.74
C PHE A 204 -17.41 2.49 19.41
N GLY A 205 -17.72 3.25 20.48
CA GLY A 205 -19.12 3.43 20.88
C GLY A 205 -19.42 3.55 22.37
N ASN A 206 -18.92 2.65 23.23
CA ASN A 206 -19.43 2.57 24.60
C ASN A 206 -18.62 3.35 25.65
N ASP A 207 -17.35 3.65 25.36
CA ASP A 207 -16.45 4.32 26.29
C ASP A 207 -16.12 5.73 25.79
N GLN A 208 -17.00 6.68 26.08
CA GLN A 208 -16.86 8.07 25.62
C GLN A 208 -15.62 8.74 26.21
N LEU A 209 -15.29 8.43 27.47
CA LEU A 209 -14.10 8.94 28.15
C LEU A 209 -12.83 8.45 27.45
N TYR A 210 -12.73 7.16 27.14
CA TYR A 210 -11.61 6.61 26.35
C TYR A 210 -11.42 7.34 25.03
N TRP A 211 -12.48 7.52 24.25
CA TRP A 211 -12.36 8.17 22.94
C TRP A 211 -12.04 9.67 23.06
N ALA A 212 -12.49 10.35 24.11
CA ALA A 212 -12.06 11.72 24.39
C ALA A 212 -10.56 11.78 24.68
N VAL A 213 -10.04 10.89 25.54
CA VAL A 213 -8.61 10.80 25.87
C VAL A 213 -7.78 10.41 24.66
N PHE A 214 -8.22 9.43 23.86
CA PHE A 214 -7.50 8.97 22.68
C PHE A 214 -7.43 10.05 21.59
N LYS A 215 -8.53 10.76 21.32
CA LYS A 215 -8.54 11.89 20.37
C LYS A 215 -7.60 13.00 20.80
N GLU A 216 -7.61 13.34 22.09
CA GLU A 216 -6.68 14.34 22.62
C GLU A 216 -5.23 13.87 22.55
N TYR A 217 -4.96 12.58 22.79
CA TYR A 217 -3.64 12.00 22.63
C TYR A 217 -3.14 12.09 21.18
N MET A 218 -3.97 11.76 20.19
CA MET A 218 -3.66 11.95 18.77
C MET A 218 -3.39 13.42 18.41
N ARG A 219 -4.19 14.35 18.95
CA ARG A 219 -4.00 15.79 18.78
C ARG A 219 -2.65 16.25 19.34
N GLN A 220 -2.23 15.76 20.51
CA GLN A 220 -0.93 16.08 21.08
C GLN A 220 0.23 15.44 20.30
N LEU A 221 0.07 14.22 19.77
CA LEU A 221 1.05 13.62 18.85
C LEU A 221 1.28 14.48 17.60
N VAL A 222 0.25 15.15 17.08
CA VAL A 222 0.40 15.99 15.88
C VAL A 222 0.95 17.38 16.21
N ARG A 223 0.58 17.93 17.37
CA ARG A 223 0.96 19.31 17.75
C ARG A 223 2.35 19.41 18.38
N ALA A 224 2.69 18.45 19.23
CA ALA A 224 3.77 18.57 20.20
C ALA A 224 4.85 17.50 20.06
N TYR A 225 4.61 16.41 19.34
CA TYR A 225 5.58 15.33 19.16
C TYR A 225 6.37 15.49 17.86
N ASP A 226 7.69 15.43 17.95
CA ASP A 226 8.60 15.87 16.89
C ASP A 226 8.81 14.82 15.80
N ASN A 227 8.55 13.54 16.10
CA ASN A 227 8.95 12.40 15.28
C ASN A 227 7.95 12.07 14.15
N GLY A 228 6.76 12.69 14.16
CA GLY A 228 5.66 12.32 13.27
C GLY A 228 4.87 11.08 13.73
N VAL A 229 3.89 10.67 12.93
CA VAL A 229 2.94 9.60 13.27
C VAL A 229 2.79 8.65 12.09
N GLU A 230 2.76 7.34 12.37
CA GLU A 230 2.52 6.28 11.38
C GLU A 230 1.19 5.59 11.66
N PHE A 231 0.38 5.40 10.62
CA PHE A 231 -0.77 4.51 10.67
C PHE A 231 -1.20 4.03 9.28
N PHE A 232 -1.89 2.89 9.26
CA PHE A 232 -2.39 2.29 8.01
C PHE A 232 -3.78 2.84 7.67
N ILE A 233 -3.88 3.60 6.58
CA ILE A 233 -5.13 4.24 6.16
C ILE A 233 -6.25 3.21 5.84
N GLU A 234 -5.88 2.00 5.41
CA GLU A 234 -6.79 0.87 5.15
C GLU A 234 -7.43 0.31 6.45
N GLY A 235 -6.82 0.56 7.61
CA GLY A 235 -7.28 0.12 8.93
C GLY A 235 -7.11 -1.39 9.22
N THR A 236 -6.76 -2.21 8.24
CA THR A 236 -6.45 -3.63 8.39
C THR A 236 -5.54 -4.11 7.27
N ARG A 237 -4.81 -5.20 7.49
CA ARG A 237 -4.02 -5.87 6.44
C ARG A 237 -4.92 -6.46 5.37
N SER A 238 -4.53 -6.34 4.13
CA SER A 238 -5.21 -7.03 3.05
C SER A 238 -4.86 -8.52 3.04
N ARG A 239 -5.88 -9.38 3.08
CA ARG A 239 -5.72 -10.85 2.95
C ARG A 239 -5.64 -11.28 1.49
N SER A 240 -6.19 -10.47 0.59
CA SER A 240 -6.17 -10.73 -0.84
C SER A 240 -5.01 -10.02 -1.54
N ASN A 241 -4.17 -9.25 -0.82
CA ASN A 241 -3.12 -8.41 -1.40
C ASN A 241 -3.64 -7.27 -2.30
N LYS A 242 -4.97 -7.02 -2.32
CA LYS A 242 -5.59 -5.84 -2.94
C LYS A 242 -5.62 -4.67 -1.97
N ALA A 243 -5.58 -3.43 -2.47
CA ALA A 243 -5.88 -2.27 -1.64
C ALA A 243 -7.33 -2.30 -1.15
N LEU A 244 -7.54 -1.86 0.09
CA LEU A 244 -8.85 -1.72 0.70
C LEU A 244 -9.29 -0.26 0.72
N SER A 245 -10.61 -0.02 0.75
CA SER A 245 -11.14 1.33 0.92
C SER A 245 -10.65 1.95 2.25
N PRO A 246 -10.23 3.23 2.24
CA PRO A 246 -9.65 3.85 3.40
C PRO A 246 -10.65 4.02 4.55
N LYS A 247 -10.13 4.05 5.79
CA LYS A 247 -10.88 4.37 7.02
C LYS A 247 -10.42 5.71 7.57
N ILE A 248 -11.29 6.71 7.47
CA ILE A 248 -10.98 8.11 7.82
C ILE A 248 -10.82 8.38 9.32
N GLY A 249 -11.06 7.41 10.20
CA GLY A 249 -11.09 7.61 11.65
C GLY A 249 -9.80 8.21 12.22
N LEU A 250 -8.67 7.52 12.06
CA LEU A 250 -7.37 8.04 12.53
C LEU A 250 -6.94 9.29 11.76
N LEU A 251 -7.17 9.33 10.45
CA LEU A 251 -6.81 10.50 9.62
C LEU A 251 -7.53 11.76 10.09
N SER A 252 -8.83 11.67 10.38
CA SER A 252 -9.61 12.80 10.90
C SER A 252 -9.12 13.28 12.26
N MET A 253 -8.75 12.36 13.17
CA MET A 253 -8.18 12.74 14.46
C MET A 253 -6.80 13.40 14.31
N ALA A 254 -5.98 12.90 13.38
CA ALA A 254 -4.65 13.43 13.12
C ALA A 254 -4.69 14.79 12.41
N LEU A 255 -5.68 15.03 11.55
CA LEU A 255 -5.80 16.29 10.80
C LEU A 255 -6.70 17.33 11.49
N GLU A 256 -7.47 16.97 12.51
CA GLU A 256 -8.26 17.92 13.31
C GLU A 256 -7.44 19.17 13.72
N PRO A 257 -6.20 19.06 14.24
CA PRO A 257 -5.41 20.23 14.64
C PRO A 257 -5.12 21.21 13.49
N LEU A 258 -5.05 20.73 12.25
CA LEU A 258 -4.86 21.58 11.07
C LEU A 258 -6.10 22.42 10.78
N PHE A 259 -7.28 21.80 10.83
CA PHE A 259 -8.57 22.48 10.63
C PHE A 259 -8.84 23.51 11.73
N MET A 260 -8.39 23.22 12.95
CA MET A 260 -8.48 24.14 14.09
C MET A 260 -7.37 25.21 14.12
N GLY A 261 -6.45 25.21 13.15
CA GLY A 261 -5.37 26.20 13.07
C GLY A 261 -4.30 26.08 14.15
N GLU A 262 -4.19 24.92 14.81
CA GLU A 262 -3.20 24.65 15.86
C GLU A 262 -1.83 24.25 15.33
N VAL A 263 -1.77 23.82 14.07
CA VAL A 263 -0.54 23.56 13.33
C VAL A 263 -0.61 24.29 11.97
N PRO A 264 0.53 24.76 11.44
CA PRO A 264 0.55 25.50 10.19
C PRO A 264 0.15 24.61 9.00
N ASP A 265 0.68 23.38 8.97
CA ASP A 265 0.45 22.38 7.94
C ASP A 265 0.79 20.97 8.46
N VAL A 266 0.37 19.94 7.72
CA VAL A 266 0.71 18.54 7.94
C VAL A 266 1.11 17.93 6.60
N LEU A 267 2.23 17.23 6.56
CA LEU A 267 2.68 16.48 5.39
C LEU A 267 2.19 15.04 5.48
N VAL A 268 1.42 14.58 4.50
CA VAL A 268 1.01 13.19 4.37
C VAL A 268 1.94 12.49 3.39
N VAL A 269 2.59 11.41 3.83
CA VAL A 269 3.53 10.64 3.03
C VAL A 269 2.93 9.25 2.75
N PRO A 270 2.38 9.02 1.54
CA PRO A 270 1.99 7.68 1.14
C PRO A 270 3.23 6.81 0.94
N VAL A 271 3.26 5.63 1.56
CA VAL A 271 4.37 4.67 1.40
C VAL A 271 3.83 3.35 0.85
N SER A 272 4.46 2.84 -0.20
CA SER A 272 4.14 1.54 -0.76
C SER A 272 5.20 0.52 -0.34
N VAL A 273 4.76 -0.62 0.18
CA VAL A 273 5.63 -1.74 0.55
C VAL A 273 5.27 -2.93 -0.30
N SER A 274 6.18 -3.32 -1.20
CA SER A 274 5.98 -4.44 -2.13
C SER A 274 6.90 -5.59 -1.76
N TYR A 275 6.36 -6.81 -1.79
CA TYR A 275 7.04 -8.04 -1.40
C TYR A 275 7.15 -8.97 -2.60
N ASP A 276 8.28 -9.65 -2.76
CA ASP A 276 8.33 -10.87 -3.56
C ASP A 276 7.44 -11.92 -2.90
N ARG A 277 7.67 -12.25 -1.62
CA ARG A 277 6.83 -13.19 -0.87
C ARG A 277 6.54 -12.67 0.54
N PRO A 278 5.28 -12.33 0.87
CA PRO A 278 4.90 -11.99 2.24
C PRO A 278 5.12 -13.17 3.21
N LEU A 279 5.54 -12.89 4.44
CA LEU A 279 5.74 -13.92 5.47
C LEU A 279 4.45 -14.68 5.80
N GLU A 280 3.31 -14.01 5.67
CA GLU A 280 1.97 -14.50 5.99
C GLU A 280 1.24 -15.12 4.80
N GLU A 281 1.88 -15.29 3.63
CA GLU A 281 1.28 -15.81 2.39
C GLU A 281 0.33 -17.00 2.63
N GLN A 282 0.84 -18.06 3.26
CA GLN A 282 0.03 -19.26 3.51
C GLN A 282 -1.12 -19.01 4.49
N LEU A 283 -0.91 -18.15 5.48
CA LEU A 283 -1.93 -17.81 6.45
C LEU A 283 -3.09 -17.07 5.77
N PHE A 284 -2.80 -16.15 4.86
CA PHE A 284 -3.82 -15.43 4.11
C PHE A 284 -4.66 -16.37 3.24
N VAL A 285 -4.03 -17.32 2.56
CA VAL A 285 -4.76 -18.33 1.76
C VAL A 285 -5.66 -19.18 2.64
N TYR A 286 -5.18 -19.62 3.81
CA TYR A 286 -6.01 -20.37 4.74
C TYR A 286 -7.19 -19.54 5.28
N GLU A 287 -6.97 -18.27 5.63
CA GLU A 287 -8.06 -17.37 6.03
C GLU A 287 -9.11 -17.19 4.93
N LEU A 288 -8.68 -17.06 3.66
CA LEU A 288 -9.58 -16.96 2.49
C LEU A 288 -10.36 -18.26 2.24
N LEU A 289 -9.79 -19.42 2.56
CA LEU A 289 -10.46 -20.72 2.50
C LEU A 289 -11.33 -21.01 3.74
N GLY A 290 -11.51 -20.02 4.63
CA GLY A 290 -12.39 -20.12 5.80
C GLY A 290 -11.71 -20.71 7.05
N VAL A 291 -10.40 -20.98 7.01
CA VAL A 291 -9.66 -21.42 8.20
C VAL A 291 -9.61 -20.27 9.20
N PRO A 292 -10.01 -20.49 10.47
CA PRO A 292 -10.03 -19.41 11.45
C PRO A 292 -8.62 -18.89 11.71
N LYS A 293 -8.52 -17.57 11.84
CA LYS A 293 -7.27 -16.91 12.24
C LYS A 293 -6.75 -17.55 13.54
N PRO A 294 -5.49 -18.04 13.58
CA PRO A 294 -4.89 -18.48 14.82
C PRO A 294 -4.79 -17.29 15.78
N LYS A 295 -5.10 -17.52 17.08
CA LYS A 295 -4.82 -16.50 18.10
C LYS A 295 -3.31 -16.25 18.11
N GLU A 296 -2.93 -14.98 18.01
CA GLU A 296 -1.53 -14.57 18.11
C GLU A 296 -1.03 -15.02 19.49
N SER A 297 -0.03 -15.89 19.51
CA SER A 297 0.47 -16.52 20.75
C SER A 297 1.98 -16.68 20.69
N THR A 298 2.60 -16.68 21.87
CA THR A 298 4.04 -16.89 22.06
C THR A 298 4.54 -18.21 21.48
N LYS A 299 3.70 -19.25 21.43
CA LYS A 299 4.00 -20.53 20.78
C LYS A 299 4.09 -20.43 19.26
N GLY A 300 3.31 -19.52 18.64
CA GLY A 300 3.41 -19.19 17.22
C GLY A 300 4.74 -18.54 16.86
N LEU A 301 5.27 -17.69 17.74
CA LEU A 301 6.57 -17.03 17.56
C LEU A 301 7.74 -18.03 17.55
N LEU A 302 7.68 -19.10 18.35
CA LEU A 302 8.72 -20.15 18.33
C LEU A 302 8.65 -21.02 17.06
N LYS A 303 7.44 -21.30 16.54
CA LYS A 303 7.27 -22.02 15.26
C LYS A 303 7.74 -21.17 14.07
N ALA A 304 7.76 -19.83 14.22
CA ALA A 304 8.30 -18.90 13.23
C ALA A 304 9.79 -19.12 12.94
N MET A 305 10.54 -19.89 13.73
CA MET A 305 11.94 -20.23 13.39
C MET A 305 12.07 -21.09 12.12
N SER A 306 10.99 -21.75 11.66
CA SER A 306 11.00 -22.41 10.34
C SER A 306 11.06 -21.42 9.18
N ILE A 307 10.57 -20.19 9.37
CA ILE A 307 10.63 -19.08 8.40
C ILE A 307 12.09 -18.77 8.07
N LEU A 308 13.00 -18.88 9.03
CA LEU A 308 14.45 -18.64 8.82
C LEU A 308 15.12 -19.63 7.85
N LYS A 309 14.42 -20.69 7.43
CA LYS A 309 14.93 -21.69 6.48
C LYS A 309 14.49 -21.44 5.04
N GLU A 310 13.51 -20.56 4.83
CA GLU A 310 12.98 -20.25 3.50
C GLU A 310 13.56 -18.93 2.96
N ASN A 311 13.53 -18.79 1.64
CA ASN A 311 13.82 -17.52 0.97
C ASN A 311 12.48 -16.83 0.65
N TYR A 312 12.36 -15.56 1.03
CA TYR A 312 11.18 -14.72 0.80
C TYR A 312 11.41 -13.66 -0.28
N GLY A 313 12.55 -13.74 -0.98
CA GLY A 313 12.90 -12.82 -2.06
C GLY A 313 13.22 -11.43 -1.54
N SER A 314 12.80 -10.42 -2.28
CA SER A 314 13.09 -9.01 -2.01
C SER A 314 11.89 -8.24 -1.49
N ILE A 315 12.16 -7.16 -0.75
CA ILE A 315 11.15 -6.17 -0.33
C ILE A 315 11.54 -4.81 -0.92
N TYR A 316 10.56 -4.05 -1.38
CA TYR A 316 10.72 -2.72 -1.97
C TYR A 316 9.91 -1.70 -1.16
N PHE A 317 10.59 -0.65 -0.69
CA PHE A 317 10.00 0.52 -0.04
C PHE A 317 10.04 1.71 -0.99
N GLU A 318 8.86 2.18 -1.36
CA GLU A 318 8.68 3.36 -2.18
C GLU A 318 7.96 4.45 -1.39
N PHE A 319 8.60 5.62 -1.30
CA PHE A 319 8.04 6.80 -0.64
C PHE A 319 7.42 7.68 -1.73
N GLY A 320 6.10 7.79 -1.70
CA GLY A 320 5.38 8.68 -2.62
C GLY A 320 5.66 10.16 -2.32
N ASP A 321 5.29 11.00 -3.28
CA ASP A 321 5.47 12.44 -3.14
C ASP A 321 4.66 12.96 -1.93
N PRO A 322 5.27 13.69 -0.99
CA PRO A 322 4.57 14.20 0.18
C PRO A 322 3.47 15.17 -0.22
N ILE A 323 2.30 15.03 0.40
CA ILE A 323 1.16 15.92 0.21
C ILE A 323 1.14 16.92 1.37
N SER A 324 1.35 18.20 1.07
CA SER A 324 0.93 19.28 1.97
C SER A 324 -0.58 19.29 2.04
N VAL A 325 -1.15 18.97 3.20
CA VAL A 325 -2.60 18.93 3.37
C VAL A 325 -3.22 20.32 3.21
N ARG A 326 -2.51 21.36 3.65
CA ARG A 326 -2.93 22.75 3.43
C ARG A 326 -2.97 23.10 1.95
N GLU A 327 -1.93 22.79 1.18
CA GLU A 327 -1.90 23.09 -0.26
C GLU A 327 -2.90 22.24 -1.04
N TYR A 328 -3.08 20.97 -0.65
CA TYR A 328 -4.04 20.05 -1.27
C TYR A 328 -5.49 20.54 -1.14
N PHE A 329 -5.88 21.07 0.02
CA PHE A 329 -7.22 21.63 0.20
C PHE A 329 -7.35 23.07 -0.31
N GLY A 330 -6.26 23.83 -0.37
CA GLY A 330 -6.25 25.22 -0.84
C GLY A 330 -7.33 26.07 -0.16
N ASP A 331 -8.18 26.70 -0.97
CA ASP A 331 -9.27 27.56 -0.49
C ASP A 331 -10.43 26.78 0.16
N GLU A 332 -10.54 25.46 -0.06
CA GLU A 332 -11.55 24.62 0.59
C GLU A 332 -11.27 24.46 2.11
N LEU A 333 -10.03 24.72 2.56
CA LEU A 333 -9.65 24.68 3.97
C LEU A 333 -10.10 25.96 4.73
N ASN A 334 -11.38 25.99 5.13
CA ASN A 334 -11.92 27.11 5.88
C ASN A 334 -11.66 26.99 7.39
N ARG A 335 -10.54 27.53 7.89
CA ARG A 335 -10.24 27.54 9.34
C ARG A 335 -11.11 28.54 10.13
N PHE A 336 -11.60 29.59 9.48
CA PHE A 336 -12.40 30.64 10.14
C PHE A 336 -13.72 30.10 10.69
N GLN A 337 -14.32 29.09 10.03
CA GLN A 337 -15.58 28.49 10.47
C GLN A 337 -15.49 27.90 11.89
N HIS A 338 -14.30 27.43 12.30
CA HIS A 338 -14.07 26.85 13.62
C HIS A 338 -13.73 27.91 14.68
N SER A 339 -13.16 29.04 14.25
CA SER A 339 -12.69 30.12 15.14
C SER A 339 -13.81 30.81 15.93
N MET A 340 -15.07 30.61 15.52
CA MET A 340 -16.26 31.15 16.18
C MET A 340 -16.64 30.42 17.48
N SER A 341 -16.08 29.23 17.73
CA SER A 341 -16.32 28.44 18.95
C SER A 341 -15.05 28.35 19.81
N PRO A 342 -15.16 28.22 21.15
CA PRO A 342 -14.00 27.98 22.00
C PRO A 342 -13.24 26.72 21.57
N ALA A 343 -11.90 26.77 21.62
CA ALA A 343 -11.01 25.71 21.11
C ALA A 343 -11.32 24.30 21.66
N HIS A 344 -11.85 24.22 22.87
CA HIS A 344 -12.20 22.95 23.52
C HIS A 344 -13.51 22.32 22.99
N VAL A 345 -14.39 23.09 22.34
CA VAL A 345 -15.68 22.62 21.77
C VAL A 345 -15.58 22.35 20.27
N GLN A 346 -14.59 22.95 19.60
CA GLN A 346 -14.40 22.81 18.16
C GLN A 346 -14.29 21.32 17.76
N SER A 347 -14.87 20.99 16.60
CA SER A 347 -14.85 19.67 15.99
C SER A 347 -14.99 19.78 14.48
N LEU A 348 -14.63 18.72 13.77
CA LEU A 348 -14.75 18.62 12.31
C LEU A 348 -16.23 18.63 11.88
N THR A 349 -16.53 19.44 10.88
CA THR A 349 -17.84 19.52 10.22
C THR A 349 -18.01 18.40 9.19
N LYS A 350 -19.22 18.26 8.64
CA LYS A 350 -19.48 17.30 7.55
C LYS A 350 -18.68 17.62 6.29
N SER A 351 -18.50 18.89 5.95
CA SER A 351 -17.67 19.31 4.80
C SER A 351 -16.21 18.92 5.02
N ASP A 352 -15.67 19.12 6.23
CA ASP A 352 -14.29 18.73 6.54
C ASP A 352 -14.10 17.21 6.39
N LEU A 353 -15.09 16.41 6.84
CA LEU A 353 -15.06 14.96 6.68
C LEU A 353 -15.10 14.54 5.20
N THR A 354 -15.80 15.27 4.33
CA THR A 354 -15.78 15.05 2.88
C THR A 354 -14.41 15.35 2.28
N LEU A 355 -13.76 16.45 2.69
CA LEU A 355 -12.39 16.78 2.26
C LEU A 355 -11.39 15.70 2.66
N LEU A 356 -11.45 15.27 3.93
CA LEU A 356 -10.64 14.20 4.47
C LEU A 356 -10.88 12.85 3.77
N HIS A 357 -12.12 12.58 3.39
CA HIS A 357 -12.44 11.39 2.60
C HIS A 357 -11.76 11.42 1.22
N ASN A 358 -11.78 12.56 0.52
CA ASN A 358 -11.11 12.68 -0.78
C ASN A 358 -9.60 12.49 -0.65
N LEU A 359 -8.97 13.15 0.34
CA LEU A 359 -7.55 12.97 0.63
C LEU A 359 -7.21 11.49 0.93
N ALA A 360 -8.03 10.80 1.72
CA ALA A 360 -7.79 9.40 2.07
C ALA A 360 -7.82 8.47 0.85
N PHE A 361 -8.72 8.72 -0.11
CA PHE A 361 -8.76 7.96 -1.36
C PHE A 361 -7.55 8.25 -2.25
N ASP A 362 -7.13 9.52 -2.33
CA ASP A 362 -5.93 9.89 -3.08
C ASP A 362 -4.65 9.29 -2.47
N VAL A 363 -4.55 9.19 -1.15
CA VAL A 363 -3.45 8.46 -0.47
C VAL A 363 -3.40 7.00 -0.89
N VAL A 364 -4.54 6.28 -0.80
CA VAL A 364 -4.58 4.85 -1.22
C VAL A 364 -4.21 4.71 -2.68
N HIS A 365 -4.72 5.61 -3.51
CA HIS A 365 -4.38 5.64 -4.92
C HIS A 365 -2.87 5.81 -5.16
N LEU A 366 -2.22 6.78 -4.48
CA LEU A 366 -0.78 6.99 -4.58
C LEU A 366 0.02 5.79 -4.06
N GLN A 367 -0.43 5.11 -2.99
CA GLN A 367 0.18 3.85 -2.56
C GLN A 367 0.14 2.78 -3.66
N GLN A 368 -0.97 2.71 -4.41
CA GLN A 368 -1.15 1.75 -5.51
C GLN A 368 -0.29 2.10 -6.74
N GLU A 369 -0.22 3.38 -7.13
CA GLU A 369 0.66 3.84 -8.22
C GLU A 369 2.15 3.54 -7.95
N LYS A 370 2.52 3.40 -6.67
CA LYS A 370 3.89 3.15 -6.22
C LYS A 370 4.19 1.68 -5.93
N ILE A 371 3.27 0.76 -6.24
CA ILE A 371 3.54 -0.68 -6.13
C ILE A 371 4.64 -1.08 -7.13
N VAL A 372 5.64 -1.81 -6.65
CA VAL A 372 6.66 -2.45 -7.49
C VAL A 372 6.17 -3.85 -7.85
N LEU A 373 5.83 -4.05 -9.12
CA LEU A 373 5.41 -5.35 -9.65
C LEU A 373 6.64 -6.23 -9.88
N THR A 374 6.73 -7.31 -9.10
CA THR A 374 7.84 -8.25 -9.19
C THR A 374 7.66 -9.21 -10.35
N THR A 375 8.75 -9.87 -10.77
CA THR A 375 8.71 -10.87 -11.85
C THR A 375 7.65 -11.94 -11.60
N PHE A 376 7.46 -12.39 -10.35
CA PHE A 376 6.45 -13.40 -10.04
C PHE A 376 5.01 -12.91 -10.20
N HIS A 377 4.75 -11.62 -10.00
CA HIS A 377 3.45 -11.01 -10.32
C HIS A 377 3.13 -11.14 -11.82
N LEU A 378 4.12 -10.83 -12.67
CA LEU A 378 3.99 -10.95 -14.13
C LEU A 378 3.81 -12.40 -14.59
N ILE A 379 4.58 -13.33 -14.02
CA ILE A 379 4.41 -14.79 -14.25
C ILE A 379 2.98 -15.20 -13.87
N SER A 380 2.50 -14.75 -12.72
CA SER A 380 1.19 -15.15 -12.19
C SER A 380 0.06 -14.69 -13.09
N VAL A 381 0.07 -13.42 -13.53
CA VAL A 381 -0.93 -12.89 -14.47
C VAL A 381 -0.90 -13.64 -15.80
N TYR A 382 0.29 -13.85 -16.37
CA TYR A 382 0.43 -14.57 -17.64
C TYR A 382 -0.04 -16.02 -17.55
N TYR A 383 0.32 -16.69 -16.46
CA TYR A 383 0.02 -18.10 -16.24
C TYR A 383 -1.45 -18.35 -15.92
N ASN A 384 -2.03 -17.55 -15.03
CA ASN A 384 -3.36 -17.81 -14.45
C ASN A 384 -4.45 -17.88 -15.52
N TYR A 385 -4.49 -16.91 -16.44
CA TYR A 385 -5.53 -16.86 -17.47
C TYR A 385 -5.38 -17.97 -18.51
N ARG A 386 -4.16 -18.23 -18.99
CA ARG A 386 -3.91 -19.33 -19.93
C ARG A 386 -4.20 -20.70 -19.32
N LYS A 387 -3.89 -20.87 -18.04
CA LYS A 387 -4.22 -22.09 -17.30
C LYS A 387 -5.74 -22.29 -17.19
N TYR A 388 -6.49 -21.22 -16.97
CA TYR A 388 -7.96 -21.24 -16.98
C TYR A 388 -8.52 -21.72 -18.33
N LEU A 389 -7.89 -21.31 -19.44
CA LEU A 389 -8.21 -21.78 -20.79
C LEU A 389 -7.70 -23.21 -21.12
N GLY A 390 -7.11 -23.91 -20.15
CA GLY A 390 -6.57 -25.26 -20.35
C GLY A 390 -5.25 -25.32 -21.14
N GLN A 391 -4.57 -24.19 -21.34
CA GLN A 391 -3.32 -24.13 -22.10
C GLN A 391 -2.11 -24.44 -21.21
N SER A 392 -1.12 -25.13 -21.77
CA SER A 392 0.22 -25.28 -21.19
C SER A 392 1.11 -24.11 -21.60
N ILE A 393 2.07 -23.75 -20.75
CA ILE A 393 3.01 -22.66 -21.02
C ILE A 393 4.44 -23.18 -20.91
N THR A 394 5.19 -23.07 -21.98
CA THR A 394 6.62 -23.38 -22.03
C THR A 394 7.45 -22.17 -21.58
N LEU A 395 8.69 -22.39 -21.13
CA LEU A 395 9.60 -21.32 -20.74
C LEU A 395 9.86 -20.30 -21.88
N PRO A 396 10.08 -20.69 -23.15
CA PRO A 396 10.21 -19.73 -24.25
C PRO A 396 8.96 -18.85 -24.45
N GLU A 397 7.76 -19.43 -24.35
CA GLU A 397 6.50 -18.67 -24.44
C GLU A 397 6.33 -17.72 -23.26
N LEU A 398 6.75 -18.13 -22.07
CA LEU A 398 6.72 -17.29 -20.87
C LEU A 398 7.67 -16.08 -21.02
N ILE A 399 8.87 -16.27 -21.58
CA ILE A 399 9.83 -15.19 -21.82
C ILE A 399 9.23 -14.13 -22.76
N GLU A 400 8.64 -14.55 -23.89
CA GLU A 400 8.00 -13.59 -24.81
C GLU A 400 6.76 -12.93 -24.20
N GLY A 401 5.96 -13.71 -23.46
CA GLY A 401 4.80 -13.20 -22.75
C GLY A 401 5.16 -12.10 -21.76
N LEU A 402 6.17 -12.34 -20.91
CA LEU A 402 6.65 -11.37 -19.95
C LEU A 402 7.24 -10.13 -20.61
N ARG A 403 7.95 -10.30 -21.74
CA ARG A 403 8.49 -9.16 -22.50
C ARG A 403 7.40 -8.17 -22.89
N VAL A 404 6.25 -8.68 -23.36
CA VAL A 404 5.08 -7.85 -23.71
C VAL A 404 4.39 -7.32 -22.45
N LEU A 405 4.20 -8.13 -21.42
CA LEU A 405 3.56 -7.69 -20.18
C LEU A 405 4.31 -6.55 -19.49
N VAL A 406 5.64 -6.58 -19.50
CA VAL A 406 6.47 -5.47 -18.98
C VAL A 406 6.11 -4.17 -19.71
N ASP A 407 6.04 -4.19 -21.05
CA ASP A 407 5.67 -3.01 -21.83
C ASP A 407 4.24 -2.53 -21.50
N VAL A 408 3.31 -3.46 -21.33
CA VAL A 408 1.92 -3.16 -20.94
C VAL A 408 1.85 -2.44 -19.59
N PHE A 409 2.46 -3.02 -18.55
CA PHE A 409 2.43 -2.43 -17.21
C PHE A 409 3.20 -1.12 -17.14
N GLN A 410 4.34 -1.00 -17.81
CA GLN A 410 5.12 0.24 -17.86
C GLN A 410 4.37 1.36 -18.60
N HIS A 411 3.65 1.07 -19.69
CA HIS A 411 2.81 2.07 -20.37
C HIS A 411 1.63 2.52 -19.51
N LEU A 412 1.12 1.67 -18.60
CA LEU A 412 0.14 2.05 -17.59
C LEU A 412 0.75 2.91 -16.47
N GLY A 413 2.07 2.96 -16.35
CA GLY A 413 2.80 3.72 -15.33
C GLY A 413 3.30 2.86 -14.16
N ALA A 414 3.16 1.54 -14.21
CA ALA A 414 3.62 0.65 -13.16
C ALA A 414 5.15 0.51 -13.18
N VAL A 415 5.73 0.39 -11.99
CA VAL A 415 7.15 0.03 -11.82
C VAL A 415 7.26 -1.49 -11.84
N THR A 416 8.09 -2.04 -12.71
CA THR A 416 8.37 -3.49 -12.77
C THR A 416 9.81 -3.76 -12.38
N THR A 417 10.08 -4.89 -11.71
CA THR A 417 11.46 -5.29 -11.36
C THR A 417 12.31 -5.62 -12.59
N ILE A 418 11.68 -5.96 -13.71
CA ILE A 418 12.36 -6.17 -14.99
C ILE A 418 12.49 -4.82 -15.70
N GLN A 419 13.72 -4.35 -15.90
CA GLN A 419 14.03 -3.14 -16.67
C GLN A 419 14.67 -3.51 -18.01
N LYS A 420 13.91 -3.31 -19.09
CA LYS A 420 14.37 -3.59 -20.45
C LYS A 420 15.43 -2.58 -20.90
N THR A 421 16.49 -3.12 -21.49
CA THR A 421 17.61 -2.36 -22.08
C THR A 421 17.28 -1.82 -23.48
N GLY A 422 16.23 -2.36 -24.13
CA GLY A 422 15.88 -2.04 -25.51
C GLY A 422 16.60 -2.93 -26.54
N HIS A 423 17.56 -3.75 -26.10
CA HIS A 423 18.22 -4.76 -26.92
C HIS A 423 17.51 -6.11 -26.76
N HIS A 424 16.88 -6.57 -27.84
CA HIS A 424 15.99 -7.73 -27.82
C HIS A 424 16.60 -9.00 -27.18
N GLU A 425 17.82 -9.36 -27.55
CA GLU A 425 18.47 -10.58 -27.02
C GLU A 425 18.91 -10.43 -25.56
N ALA A 426 19.43 -9.25 -25.18
CA ALA A 426 19.78 -8.95 -23.80
C ALA A 426 18.55 -8.99 -22.88
N ASP A 427 17.44 -8.41 -23.33
CA ASP A 427 16.16 -8.41 -22.59
C ASP A 427 15.64 -9.84 -22.39
N ARG A 428 15.74 -10.72 -23.40
CA ARG A 428 15.35 -12.14 -23.25
C ARG A 428 16.17 -12.87 -22.20
N ASN A 429 17.48 -12.64 -22.17
CA ASN A 429 18.37 -13.24 -21.18
C ASN A 429 18.06 -12.72 -19.77
N LEU A 430 17.87 -11.41 -19.63
CA LEU A 430 17.46 -10.78 -18.37
C LEU A 430 16.14 -11.36 -17.84
N ILE A 431 15.13 -11.45 -18.71
CA ILE A 431 13.81 -12.00 -18.38
C ILE A 431 13.94 -13.48 -17.97
N ARG A 432 14.73 -14.27 -18.69
CA ARG A 432 14.98 -15.68 -18.34
C ARG A 432 15.57 -15.80 -16.93
N THR A 433 16.64 -15.07 -16.62
CA THR A 433 17.27 -15.11 -15.29
C THR A 433 16.29 -14.67 -14.21
N SER A 434 15.52 -13.61 -14.47
CA SER A 434 14.49 -13.12 -13.54
C SER A 434 13.39 -14.17 -13.28
N ILE A 435 12.97 -14.91 -14.32
CA ILE A 435 11.98 -16.00 -14.18
C ILE A 435 12.56 -17.11 -13.30
N GLU A 436 13.80 -17.53 -13.54
CA GLU A 436 14.44 -18.61 -12.78
C GLU A 436 14.58 -18.26 -11.29
N GLU A 437 14.94 -17.01 -10.96
CA GLU A 437 15.03 -16.53 -9.58
C GLU A 437 13.66 -16.43 -8.90
N ALA A 438 12.65 -15.93 -9.61
CA ALA A 438 11.28 -15.88 -9.13
C ALA A 438 10.74 -17.28 -8.83
N LEU A 439 10.91 -18.24 -9.76
CA LEU A 439 10.45 -19.61 -9.58
C LEU A 439 11.18 -20.33 -8.43
N LYS A 440 12.45 -20.01 -8.15
CA LYS A 440 13.16 -20.53 -6.97
C LYS A 440 12.54 -20.02 -5.68
N THR A 441 12.19 -18.74 -5.60
CA THR A 441 11.55 -18.12 -4.42
C THR A 441 10.14 -18.65 -4.20
N HIS A 442 9.41 -18.93 -5.28
CA HIS A 442 8.02 -19.38 -5.28
C HIS A 442 7.84 -20.86 -5.68
N ALA A 443 8.85 -21.69 -5.41
CA ALA A 443 8.83 -23.11 -5.76
C ALA A 443 7.69 -23.89 -5.08
N ASN A 444 7.06 -23.34 -4.04
CA ASN A 444 5.86 -23.89 -3.41
C ASN A 444 4.57 -23.69 -4.23
N ILE A 445 4.61 -22.90 -5.32
CA ILE A 445 3.44 -22.54 -6.13
C ILE A 445 3.60 -23.00 -7.57
N LEU A 446 4.69 -22.60 -8.23
CA LEU A 446 4.96 -22.90 -9.63
C LEU A 446 6.37 -23.46 -9.81
N GLN A 447 6.50 -24.46 -10.67
CA GLN A 447 7.76 -25.11 -11.02
C GLN A 447 7.82 -25.39 -12.52
N LEU A 448 9.03 -25.55 -13.05
CA LEU A 448 9.26 -26.08 -14.39
C LEU A 448 9.41 -27.61 -14.31
N ASN A 449 8.74 -28.35 -15.18
CA ASN A 449 8.99 -29.78 -15.36
C ASN A 449 10.23 -30.04 -16.24
N SER A 450 10.52 -31.31 -16.53
CA SER A 450 11.65 -31.73 -17.38
C SER A 450 11.60 -31.15 -18.80
N ASP A 451 10.40 -30.83 -19.30
CA ASP A 451 10.16 -30.31 -20.65
C ASP A 451 10.10 -28.78 -20.68
N ALA A 452 10.54 -28.12 -19.60
CA ALA A 452 10.46 -26.68 -19.40
C ALA A 452 9.03 -26.10 -19.52
N VAL A 453 8.03 -26.86 -19.08
CA VAL A 453 6.63 -26.45 -18.97
C VAL A 453 6.31 -26.05 -17.54
N LEU A 454 5.61 -24.92 -17.37
CA LEU A 454 5.19 -24.39 -16.08
C LEU A 454 4.02 -25.23 -15.51
N VAL A 455 4.20 -25.75 -14.29
CA VAL A 455 3.22 -26.58 -13.59
C VAL A 455 2.99 -26.08 -12.17
N ILE A 456 1.75 -26.21 -11.68
CA ILE A 456 1.41 -25.94 -10.29
C ILE A 456 2.08 -26.99 -9.40
N ALA A 457 2.78 -26.53 -8.37
CA ALA A 457 3.47 -27.37 -7.41
C ALA A 457 2.47 -28.28 -6.67
N LYS A 458 2.82 -29.56 -6.54
CA LYS A 458 2.07 -30.52 -5.72
C LYS A 458 2.45 -30.34 -4.25
N SER A 459 1.91 -29.31 -3.60
CA SER A 459 2.16 -29.07 -2.17
C SER A 459 1.44 -30.10 -1.29
N HIS A 460 2.17 -30.82 -0.45
CA HIS A 460 1.59 -31.66 0.61
C HIS A 460 1.24 -30.80 1.83
N HIS A 461 0.11 -30.12 1.78
CA HIS A 461 -0.45 -29.49 2.98
C HIS A 461 -1.22 -30.54 3.79
N ASP A 462 -0.81 -30.73 5.05
CA ASP A 462 -1.50 -31.60 6.00
C ASP A 462 -2.66 -30.83 6.65
N PHE A 463 -3.88 -31.07 6.16
CA PHE A 463 -5.11 -30.49 6.70
C PHE A 463 -5.76 -31.37 7.77
N SER A 464 -5.18 -32.52 8.12
CA SER A 464 -5.75 -33.43 9.12
C SER A 464 -5.85 -32.79 10.51
N GLN A 465 -4.99 -31.80 10.79
CA GLN A 465 -4.94 -31.09 12.06
C GLN A 465 -5.83 -29.84 12.11
N VAL A 466 -6.51 -29.48 11.00
CA VAL A 466 -7.41 -28.32 10.99
C VAL A 466 -8.72 -28.69 11.67
N ASP A 467 -9.07 -27.96 12.73
CA ASP A 467 -10.34 -28.14 13.44
C ASP A 467 -11.52 -27.69 12.56
N LYS A 468 -12.13 -28.65 11.86
CA LYS A 468 -13.25 -28.44 10.93
C LYS A 468 -14.46 -27.77 11.60
N ARG A 469 -14.60 -27.83 12.93
CA ARG A 469 -15.71 -27.18 13.66
C ARG A 469 -15.56 -25.67 13.76
N LYS A 470 -14.34 -25.16 13.58
CA LYS A 470 -14.02 -23.74 13.69
C LYS A 470 -13.87 -23.06 12.33
N LEU A 471 -14.04 -23.79 11.23
CA LEU A 471 -14.06 -23.23 9.89
C LEU A 471 -15.25 -22.28 9.76
N LYS A 472 -15.00 -21.11 9.18
CA LYS A 472 -16.03 -20.17 8.79
C LYS A 472 -16.53 -20.57 7.40
N GLY A 473 -17.80 -20.93 7.29
CA GLY A 473 -18.40 -21.35 6.01
C GLY A 473 -18.43 -22.87 5.84
N HIS A 474 -18.47 -23.34 4.59
CA HIS A 474 -18.61 -24.76 4.27
C HIS A 474 -17.30 -25.52 4.51
N ASN A 475 -17.39 -26.72 5.11
CA ASN A 475 -16.24 -27.59 5.32
C ASN A 475 -15.76 -28.15 3.97
N LEU A 476 -14.64 -27.64 3.47
CA LEU A 476 -14.00 -28.16 2.27
C LEU A 476 -13.36 -29.53 2.55
N SER A 477 -13.38 -30.42 1.56
CA SER A 477 -12.68 -31.70 1.65
C SER A 477 -11.16 -31.49 1.57
N ASP A 478 -10.39 -32.41 2.15
CA ASP A 478 -8.92 -32.33 2.13
C ASP A 478 -8.35 -32.38 0.70
N VAL A 479 -9.08 -32.98 -0.26
CA VAL A 479 -8.73 -32.95 -1.68
C VAL A 479 -8.93 -31.54 -2.25
N VAL A 480 -10.10 -30.94 -2.01
CA VAL A 480 -10.41 -29.58 -2.49
C VAL A 480 -9.44 -28.58 -1.88
N MET A 481 -9.13 -28.68 -0.58
CA MET A 481 -8.15 -27.82 0.08
C MET A 481 -6.76 -27.92 -0.56
N ARG A 482 -6.26 -29.14 -0.81
CA ARG A 482 -4.95 -29.35 -1.45
C ARG A 482 -4.87 -28.76 -2.86
N LEU A 483 -5.95 -28.81 -3.63
CA LEU A 483 -6.00 -28.23 -4.98
C LEU A 483 -6.19 -26.71 -4.95
N SER A 484 -6.96 -26.20 -3.99
CA SER A 484 -7.31 -24.77 -3.92
C SER A 484 -6.16 -23.92 -3.43
N VAL A 485 -5.33 -24.42 -2.51
CA VAL A 485 -4.27 -23.59 -1.91
C VAL A 485 -3.31 -23.00 -2.93
N PRO A 486 -2.65 -23.78 -3.81
CA PRO A 486 -1.74 -23.18 -4.81
C PRO A 486 -2.43 -22.20 -5.75
N ILE A 487 -3.71 -22.42 -6.09
CA ILE A 487 -4.51 -21.53 -6.96
C ILE A 487 -4.79 -20.20 -6.25
N PHE A 488 -5.23 -20.24 -4.99
CA PHE A 488 -5.46 -19.04 -4.20
C PHE A 488 -4.16 -18.30 -3.92
N THR A 489 -3.05 -19.03 -3.67
CA THR A 489 -1.73 -18.42 -3.51
C THR A 489 -1.32 -17.69 -4.80
N LEU A 490 -1.50 -18.30 -5.97
CA LEU A 490 -1.24 -17.67 -7.27
C LEU A 490 -2.08 -16.39 -7.43
N GLN A 491 -3.36 -16.42 -7.05
CA GLN A 491 -4.24 -15.26 -7.14
C GLN A 491 -3.77 -14.08 -6.28
N LEU A 492 -3.12 -14.32 -5.13
CA LEU A 492 -2.53 -13.25 -4.31
C LEU A 492 -1.47 -12.43 -5.07
N TYR A 493 -0.82 -13.02 -6.08
CA TYR A 493 0.17 -12.35 -6.94
C TYR A 493 -0.43 -11.74 -8.21
N CYS A 494 -1.60 -12.22 -8.65
CA CYS A 494 -2.38 -11.53 -9.67
C CYS A 494 -2.96 -10.20 -9.13
N ASN A 495 -3.41 -10.20 -7.87
CA ASN A 495 -4.20 -9.13 -7.30
C ASN A 495 -3.55 -7.72 -7.31
N PRO A 496 -2.25 -7.54 -7.00
CA PRO A 496 -1.59 -6.25 -7.14
C PRO A 496 -1.59 -5.70 -8.57
N CYS A 497 -1.55 -6.59 -9.58
CA CYS A 497 -1.61 -6.21 -10.99
C CYS A 497 -3.00 -5.72 -11.42
N LEU A 498 -4.06 -6.22 -10.77
CA LEU A 498 -5.44 -5.88 -11.12
C LEU A 498 -5.74 -4.39 -10.98
N HIS A 499 -5.03 -3.66 -10.11
CA HIS A 499 -5.17 -2.21 -10.01
C HIS A 499 -4.96 -1.51 -11.36
N TRP A 500 -3.90 -1.89 -12.07
CA TRP A 500 -3.53 -1.31 -13.36
C TRP A 500 -4.44 -1.78 -14.50
N LEU A 501 -4.90 -3.03 -14.43
CA LEU A 501 -5.69 -3.66 -15.48
C LEU A 501 -7.20 -3.39 -15.39
N ALA A 502 -7.70 -3.04 -14.20
CA ALA A 502 -9.14 -2.89 -13.96
C ALA A 502 -9.76 -1.82 -14.87
N GLN A 503 -9.21 -0.61 -14.92
CA GLN A 503 -9.79 0.46 -15.73
C GLN A 503 -9.82 0.15 -17.24
N PRO A 504 -8.70 -0.27 -17.87
CA PRO A 504 -8.75 -0.72 -19.26
C PRO A 504 -9.73 -1.87 -19.50
N ALA A 505 -9.83 -2.82 -18.55
CA ALA A 505 -10.80 -3.91 -18.66
C ALA A 505 -12.25 -3.42 -18.62
N LEU A 506 -12.59 -2.46 -17.75
CA LEU A 506 -13.93 -1.86 -17.71
C LEU A 506 -14.27 -1.14 -19.03
N VAL A 507 -13.30 -0.42 -19.62
CA VAL A 507 -13.48 0.21 -20.93
C VAL A 507 -13.76 -0.83 -22.01
N LEU A 508 -13.02 -1.95 -22.02
CA LEU A 508 -13.24 -3.03 -22.98
C LEU A 508 -14.58 -3.75 -22.78
N LEU A 509 -15.00 -4.00 -21.54
CA LEU A 509 -16.30 -4.60 -21.24
C LEU A 509 -17.44 -3.72 -21.73
N ALA A 510 -17.38 -2.42 -21.41
CA ALA A 510 -18.36 -1.45 -21.86
C ALA A 510 -18.38 -1.35 -23.39
N ALA A 511 -17.20 -1.29 -24.03
CA ALA A 511 -17.09 -1.23 -25.48
C ALA A 511 -17.69 -2.47 -26.16
N LYS A 512 -17.38 -3.68 -25.66
CA LYS A 512 -17.93 -4.94 -26.20
C LYS A 512 -19.46 -5.02 -26.09
N ASN A 513 -20.02 -4.53 -24.99
CA ASN A 513 -21.47 -4.49 -24.80
C ASN A 513 -22.16 -3.49 -25.74
N LEU A 514 -21.51 -2.37 -26.04
CA LEU A 514 -22.03 -1.35 -26.95
C LEU A 514 -21.82 -1.72 -28.43
N SER A 515 -20.79 -2.52 -28.74
CA SER A 515 -20.47 -2.92 -30.11
C SER A 515 -21.34 -4.11 -30.55
N ASN A 516 -22.51 -3.85 -31.13
CA ASN A 516 -23.36 -4.94 -31.63
C ASN A 516 -22.88 -5.55 -32.95
N SER A 517 -22.06 -4.87 -33.78
CA SER A 517 -21.47 -5.41 -35.04
C SER A 517 -20.47 -4.44 -35.70
N CYS A 518 -19.30 -4.16 -35.10
CA CYS A 518 -18.25 -3.31 -35.72
C CYS A 518 -18.65 -1.85 -36.03
N GLU A 519 -19.57 -1.27 -35.27
CA GLU A 519 -19.94 0.16 -35.38
C GLU A 519 -19.05 1.05 -34.51
N ASP A 520 -18.92 2.31 -34.94
CA ASP A 520 -18.31 3.39 -34.17
C ASP A 520 -19.09 3.64 -32.87
N ILE A 521 -18.40 3.52 -31.74
CA ILE A 521 -18.98 3.72 -30.40
C ILE A 521 -18.82 5.18 -30.01
N ASN A 522 -19.95 5.83 -29.69
CA ASN A 522 -19.94 7.18 -29.15
C ASN A 522 -19.18 7.23 -27.80
N LEU A 523 -18.20 8.13 -27.69
CA LEU A 523 -17.34 8.22 -26.50
C LEU A 523 -18.10 8.57 -25.22
N HIS A 524 -19.15 9.39 -25.32
CA HIS A 524 -19.98 9.75 -24.17
C HIS A 524 -20.75 8.53 -23.66
N ALA A 525 -21.37 7.76 -24.56
CA ALA A 525 -22.06 6.52 -24.20
C ALA A 525 -21.11 5.50 -23.56
N LEU A 526 -19.90 5.35 -24.13
CA LEU A 526 -18.86 4.49 -23.57
C LEU A 526 -18.48 4.92 -22.14
N ARG A 527 -18.27 6.23 -21.92
CA ARG A 527 -17.94 6.75 -20.60
C ARG A 527 -19.05 6.47 -19.57
N GLN A 528 -20.32 6.66 -19.93
CA GLN A 528 -21.44 6.36 -19.03
C GLN A 528 -21.49 4.87 -18.67
N ALA A 529 -21.33 3.98 -19.64
CA ALA A 529 -21.27 2.54 -19.38
C ALA A 529 -20.07 2.16 -18.47
N VAL A 530 -18.91 2.79 -18.64
CA VAL A 530 -17.77 2.60 -17.74
C VAL A 530 -18.07 3.10 -16.33
N LEU A 531 -18.78 4.22 -16.18
CA LEU A 531 -19.21 4.73 -14.87
C LEU A 531 -20.11 3.72 -14.14
N GLU A 532 -21.08 3.13 -14.85
CA GLU A 532 -21.95 2.09 -14.30
C GLU A 532 -21.15 0.88 -13.81
N LEU A 533 -20.18 0.42 -14.61
CA LEU A 533 -19.30 -0.67 -14.21
C LEU A 533 -18.42 -0.29 -13.01
N ARG A 534 -17.88 0.94 -12.96
CA ARG A 534 -17.11 1.42 -11.80
C ARG A 534 -17.94 1.35 -10.52
N ASN A 535 -19.21 1.74 -10.58
CA ASN A 535 -20.13 1.66 -9.44
C ASN A 535 -20.41 0.20 -9.04
N LEU A 536 -20.58 -0.69 -10.01
CA LEU A 536 -20.78 -2.12 -9.76
C LEU A 536 -19.56 -2.76 -9.06
N PHE A 537 -18.35 -2.39 -9.47
CA PHE A 537 -17.10 -2.94 -8.94
C PHE A 537 -16.49 -2.11 -7.79
N ALA A 538 -17.20 -1.11 -7.25
CA ALA A 538 -16.70 -0.22 -6.21
C ALA A 538 -16.37 -0.93 -4.87
N THR A 539 -16.90 -2.12 -4.64
CA THR A 539 -16.55 -2.95 -3.47
C THR A 539 -15.31 -3.81 -3.69
N GLU A 540 -14.94 -4.02 -4.95
CA GLU A 540 -13.86 -4.90 -5.36
C GLU A 540 -12.54 -4.14 -5.57
N PHE A 541 -12.65 -2.92 -6.12
CA PHE A 541 -11.56 -1.98 -6.38
C PHE A 541 -11.82 -0.62 -5.75
N VAL A 542 -10.74 0.07 -5.39
CA VAL A 542 -10.81 1.42 -4.83
C VAL A 542 -10.84 2.42 -5.98
N PHE A 543 -12.05 2.82 -6.38
CA PHE A 543 -12.27 3.89 -7.36
C PHE A 543 -12.63 5.20 -6.67
N HIS A 544 -12.17 6.33 -7.21
CA HIS A 544 -12.53 7.66 -6.72
C HIS A 544 -13.09 8.54 -7.83
N GLY A 545 -14.20 9.24 -7.55
CA GLY A 545 -14.93 10.04 -8.56
C GLY A 545 -14.10 11.18 -9.15
N ARG A 546 -13.26 11.86 -8.36
CA ARG A 546 -12.42 12.98 -8.84
C ARG A 546 -11.43 12.58 -9.95
N ARG A 547 -11.12 11.28 -10.10
CA ARG A 547 -10.14 10.79 -11.08
C ARG A 547 -10.78 10.09 -12.28
N GLU A 548 -12.10 9.94 -12.31
CA GLU A 548 -12.83 9.19 -13.32
C GLU A 548 -12.46 9.60 -14.76
N GLU A 549 -12.51 10.90 -15.05
CA GLU A 549 -12.27 11.42 -16.39
C GLU A 549 -10.82 11.18 -16.86
N ARG A 550 -9.86 11.43 -15.96
CA ARG A 550 -8.44 11.21 -16.22
C ARG A 550 -8.13 9.73 -16.44
N GLU A 551 -8.65 8.86 -15.57
CA GLU A 551 -8.43 7.41 -15.63
C GLU A 551 -9.07 6.79 -16.87
N PHE A 552 -10.26 7.25 -17.26
CA PHE A 552 -10.92 6.85 -18.49
C PHE A 552 -10.09 7.25 -19.73
N GLY A 553 -9.65 8.50 -19.80
CA GLY A 553 -8.81 8.98 -20.90
C GLY A 553 -7.49 8.22 -21.02
N GLN A 554 -6.77 8.03 -19.91
CA GLN A 554 -5.53 7.26 -19.87
C GLN A 554 -5.72 5.79 -20.30
N SER A 555 -6.82 5.16 -19.86
CA SER A 555 -7.13 3.78 -20.23
C SER A 555 -7.47 3.65 -21.71
N LEU A 556 -8.20 4.62 -22.27
CA LEU A 556 -8.48 4.65 -23.70
C LEU A 556 -7.20 4.82 -24.52
N ASP A 557 -6.32 5.76 -24.14
CA ASP A 557 -5.02 5.96 -24.79
C ASP A 557 -4.16 4.71 -24.74
N HIS A 558 -4.19 4.02 -23.60
CA HIS A 558 -3.50 2.76 -23.42
C HIS A 558 -4.02 1.66 -24.35
N LEU A 559 -5.34 1.50 -24.46
CA LEU A 559 -5.96 0.52 -25.35
C LEU A 559 -5.70 0.83 -26.83
N VAL A 560 -5.64 2.11 -27.20
CA VAL A 560 -5.27 2.55 -28.56
C VAL A 560 -3.80 2.25 -28.86
N HIS A 561 -2.90 2.50 -27.90
CA HIS A 561 -1.48 2.22 -28.07
C HIS A 561 -1.18 0.75 -28.37
N PHE A 562 -1.87 -0.18 -27.69
CA PHE A 562 -1.73 -1.62 -27.91
C PHE A 562 -2.60 -2.16 -29.05
N GLY A 563 -3.24 -1.30 -29.85
CA GLY A 563 -4.02 -1.69 -31.02
C GLY A 563 -5.28 -2.49 -30.70
N VAL A 564 -5.79 -2.40 -29.48
CA VAL A 564 -7.05 -3.04 -29.07
C VAL A 564 -8.26 -2.18 -29.46
N MET A 565 -8.07 -0.87 -29.46
CA MET A 565 -9.04 0.13 -29.88
C MET A 565 -8.41 1.09 -30.88
N GLU A 566 -9.24 1.78 -31.64
CA GLU A 566 -8.79 2.89 -32.49
C GLU A 566 -9.79 4.04 -32.43
N ARG A 567 -9.29 5.27 -32.55
CA ARG A 567 -10.11 6.48 -32.58
C ARG A 567 -10.60 6.69 -34.01
N GLY A 568 -11.91 6.91 -34.18
CA GLY A 568 -12.47 7.21 -35.50
C GLY A 568 -12.13 8.63 -35.97
N THR A 569 -12.29 8.89 -37.26
CA THR A 569 -12.09 10.22 -37.85
C THR A 569 -13.22 11.15 -37.42
N ALA A 570 -12.87 12.20 -36.66
CA ALA A 570 -13.82 13.25 -36.32
C ALA A 570 -14.24 13.98 -37.60
N VAL A 571 -15.51 13.86 -37.98
CA VAL A 571 -16.15 14.77 -38.94
C VAL A 571 -16.49 16.04 -38.16
N GLU A 572 -16.25 17.23 -38.73
CA GLU A 572 -16.63 18.51 -38.10
C GLU A 572 -18.11 18.44 -37.68
N ASP A 573 -18.40 18.81 -36.43
CA ASP A 573 -19.70 18.70 -35.71
C ASP A 573 -20.15 17.30 -35.21
N ALA A 574 -19.38 16.23 -35.38
CA ALA A 574 -19.71 14.91 -34.81
C ALA A 574 -19.06 14.65 -33.43
N SER A 575 -19.78 13.94 -32.55
CA SER A 575 -19.22 13.47 -31.27
C SER A 575 -18.04 12.50 -31.52
N PRO A 576 -16.96 12.54 -30.72
CA PRO A 576 -15.84 11.63 -30.89
C PRO A 576 -16.28 10.17 -30.74
N VAL A 577 -15.76 9.32 -31.61
CA VAL A 577 -16.07 7.89 -31.67
C VAL A 577 -14.83 7.03 -31.57
N VAL A 578 -15.02 5.81 -31.07
CA VAL A 578 -13.98 4.79 -30.95
C VAL A 578 -14.51 3.45 -31.43
N ARG A 579 -13.64 2.61 -31.98
CA ARG A 579 -14.02 1.26 -32.43
C ARG A 579 -13.05 0.21 -31.90
N LEU A 580 -13.59 -0.98 -31.64
CA LEU A 580 -12.78 -2.14 -31.29
C LEU A 580 -12.06 -2.64 -32.54
N VAL A 581 -10.76 -2.90 -32.43
CA VAL A 581 -9.98 -3.44 -33.54
C VAL A 581 -10.18 -4.96 -33.56
N PRO A 582 -10.79 -5.55 -34.61
CA PRO A 582 -10.92 -6.99 -34.72
C PRO A 582 -9.53 -7.64 -34.85
N ASP A 583 -9.43 -8.90 -34.42
CA ASP A 583 -8.19 -9.71 -34.50
C ASP A 583 -7.79 -9.87 -36.00
N LYS A 584 -6.86 -9.05 -36.49
CA LYS A 584 -6.45 -9.04 -37.91
C LYS A 584 -5.36 -10.10 -38.14
N ALA A 585 -5.56 -10.92 -39.17
CA ALA A 585 -4.66 -12.03 -39.52
C ALA A 585 -3.29 -11.63 -40.11
N ASP A 586 -3.13 -10.38 -40.55
CA ASP A 586 -2.01 -9.99 -41.45
C ASP A 586 -0.77 -9.41 -40.75
N GLN A 587 -0.77 -9.24 -39.41
CA GLN A 587 0.37 -8.64 -38.67
C GLN A 587 0.75 -9.46 -37.43
N GLN A 588 1.57 -10.50 -37.60
CA GLN A 588 1.94 -11.46 -36.56
C GLN A 588 2.46 -10.83 -35.25
N GLN A 589 3.28 -9.77 -35.33
CA GLN A 589 3.89 -9.17 -34.13
C GLN A 589 2.91 -8.31 -33.32
N GLN A 590 2.06 -7.54 -34.00
CA GLN A 590 1.03 -6.72 -33.37
C GLN A 590 -0.10 -7.60 -32.81
N GLN A 591 -0.42 -8.69 -33.51
CA GLN A 591 -1.36 -9.71 -33.06
C GLN A 591 -0.87 -10.41 -31.78
N GLN A 592 0.41 -10.78 -31.71
CA GLN A 592 0.98 -11.39 -30.50
C GLN A 592 0.89 -10.45 -29.29
N GLN A 593 1.17 -9.15 -29.47
CA GLN A 593 1.03 -8.17 -28.40
C GLN A 593 -0.42 -8.03 -27.93
N GLN A 594 -1.36 -7.91 -28.87
CA GLN A 594 -2.79 -7.83 -28.58
C GLN A 594 -3.31 -9.07 -27.84
N GLN A 595 -2.88 -10.27 -28.23
CA GLN A 595 -3.28 -11.52 -27.56
C GLN A 595 -2.74 -11.63 -26.14
N VAL A 596 -1.49 -11.23 -25.89
CA VAL A 596 -0.93 -11.21 -24.52
C VAL A 596 -1.67 -10.18 -23.67
N TYR A 597 -1.95 -9.01 -24.23
CA TYR A 597 -2.74 -7.98 -23.54
C TYR A 597 -4.13 -8.47 -23.16
N LEU A 598 -4.89 -9.00 -24.13
CA LEU A 598 -6.22 -9.55 -23.91
C LEU A 598 -6.22 -10.71 -22.92
N SER A 599 -5.15 -11.50 -22.89
CA SER A 599 -4.95 -12.53 -21.87
C SER A 599 -4.74 -11.94 -20.47
N ALA A 600 -4.02 -10.82 -20.36
CA ALA A 600 -3.77 -10.14 -19.09
C ALA A 600 -5.05 -9.54 -18.49
N VAL A 601 -5.88 -8.89 -19.32
CA VAL A 601 -7.20 -8.37 -18.90
C VAL A 601 -8.28 -9.45 -18.87
N GLY A 602 -8.00 -10.62 -19.42
CA GLY A 602 -8.91 -11.75 -19.52
C GLY A 602 -9.61 -12.16 -18.21
N PRO A 603 -8.98 -12.12 -17.02
CA PRO A 603 -9.69 -12.38 -15.76
C PRO A 603 -10.88 -11.45 -15.46
N PHE A 604 -10.99 -10.31 -16.15
CA PHE A 604 -12.11 -9.39 -16.07
C PHE A 604 -13.14 -9.59 -17.19
N LEU A 605 -12.72 -10.17 -18.32
CA LEU A 605 -13.52 -10.34 -19.55
C LEU A 605 -14.22 -11.69 -19.57
#